data_AF-A0A967LPL7-F1
#
_entry.id   AF-A0A967LPL7-F1
#
_cell.length_a   1.000
_cell.length_b   1.000
_cell.length_c   1.000
_cell.angle_alpha   90.00
_cell.angle_beta   90.00
_cell.angle_gamma   90.00
#
_symmetry.space_group_name_H-M   'P 1'
#
loop_
_entity.id
_entity.type
_entity.pdbx_description
1 polymer ?
#
loop_
_entity_poly.entity_id
_entity_poly.type
_entity_poly.pdbx_seq_one_letter_code
_entity_poly.pdbx_strand_id
1 'polypeptide(L)'
;RGMDQLSAIRGWTDEVLALVEIEAGLTGQEAIDLAELIEDRLEDFQGDLFRQKELSLSWESDGSGPRVAVEPTERLVDHFVEQAAWRSDRGGEIQLRLERQGNQC
;
A
#
# COMPACT_ATOMS: atom_id res chain seq x y z
N ARG A 1 -12.67 21.74 13.43
CA ARG A 1 -12.85 20.96 12.18
C ARG A 1 -11.67 21.09 11.19
N GLY A 2 -10.67 21.96 11.39
CA GLY A 2 -9.46 22.03 10.53
C GLY A 2 -8.20 21.35 11.08
N MET A 3 -8.21 20.84 12.32
CA MET A 3 -7.05 20.19 12.93
C MET A 3 -6.89 18.72 12.52
N ASP A 4 -7.98 18.00 12.25
CA ASP A 4 -7.94 16.56 11.92
C ASP A 4 -7.32 16.30 10.54
N GLN A 5 -7.53 17.20 9.58
CA GLN A 5 -6.97 17.07 8.22
C GLN A 5 -5.46 17.30 8.19
N LEU A 6 -4.94 18.20 9.02
CA LEU A 6 -3.50 18.46 9.11
C LEU A 6 -2.76 17.32 9.81
N SER A 7 -3.38 16.70 10.82
CA SER A 7 -2.85 15.49 11.45
C SER A 7 -2.82 14.30 10.48
N ALA A 8 -3.85 14.14 9.65
CA ALA A 8 -3.88 13.10 8.62
C ALA A 8 -2.80 13.32 7.54
N ILE A 9 -2.60 14.56 7.07
CA ILE A 9 -1.55 14.90 6.10
C ILE A 9 -0.15 14.69 6.68
N ARG A 10 0.04 15.01 7.98
CA ARG A 10 1.32 14.78 8.66
C ARG A 10 1.64 13.29 8.80
N GLY A 11 0.66 12.48 9.22
CA GLY A 11 0.83 11.02 9.25
C GLY A 11 1.20 10.45 7.89
N TRP A 12 0.56 10.93 6.82
CA TRP A 12 0.84 10.52 5.45
C TRP A 12 2.25 10.90 4.98
N THR A 13 2.71 12.09 5.37
CA THR A 13 4.08 12.55 5.07
C THR A 13 5.11 11.70 5.82
N ASP A 14 4.85 11.38 7.08
CA ASP A 14 5.75 10.57 7.90
C ASP A 14 5.84 9.11 7.39
N GLU A 15 4.73 8.53 6.90
CA GLU A 15 4.72 7.19 6.28
C GLU A 15 5.48 7.14 4.95
N VAL A 16 5.30 8.15 4.09
CA VAL A 16 6.06 8.26 2.84
C VAL A 16 7.55 8.52 3.12
N LEU A 17 7.88 9.35 4.10
CA LEU A 17 9.28 9.60 4.50
C LEU A 17 9.94 8.34 5.05
N ALA A 18 9.23 7.54 5.86
CA ALA A 18 9.72 6.26 6.36
C ALA A 18 10.03 5.27 5.23
N LEU A 19 9.27 5.31 4.13
CA LEU A 19 9.53 4.50 2.94
C LEU A 19 10.85 4.92 2.24
N VAL A 20 11.12 6.23 2.15
CA VAL A 20 12.31 6.81 1.47
C VAL A 20 13.59 6.62 2.28
N GLU A 21 13.53 6.64 3.61
CA GLU A 21 14.71 6.46 4.47
C GLU A 21 15.36 5.07 4.32
N ILE A 22 14.62 4.09 3.80
CA ILE A 22 15.06 2.69 3.67
C ILE A 22 15.78 2.43 2.37
N GLU A 23 15.32 3.01 1.25
CA GLU A 23 16.11 3.00 0.00
C GLU A 23 17.48 3.67 0.20
N ALA A 24 17.55 4.66 1.09
CA ALA A 24 18.79 5.33 1.45
C ALA A 24 19.68 4.52 2.42
N GLY A 25 19.21 3.37 2.93
CA GLY A 25 19.95 2.52 3.88
C GLY A 25 20.13 3.16 5.26
N LEU A 26 19.24 4.08 5.64
CA LEU A 26 19.37 4.89 6.87
C LEU A 26 18.72 4.25 8.10
N THR A 27 18.00 3.13 7.95
CA THR A 27 17.31 2.45 9.05
C THR A 27 17.80 1.00 9.22
N GLY A 28 17.88 0.53 10.47
CA GLY A 28 18.20 -0.87 10.80
C GLY A 28 16.97 -1.79 10.79
N GLN A 29 15.90 -1.41 10.09
CA GLN A 29 14.65 -2.16 10.05
C GLN A 29 14.75 -3.36 9.10
N GLU A 30 13.96 -4.40 9.37
CA GLU A 30 13.81 -5.53 8.44
C GLU A 30 13.19 -5.02 7.14
N ALA A 31 13.94 -5.22 6.05
CA ALA A 31 13.51 -4.84 4.71
C ALA A 31 13.11 -6.10 3.93
N ILE A 32 11.90 -6.10 3.38
CA ILE A 32 11.35 -7.18 2.54
C ILE A 32 11.14 -6.68 1.12
N ASP A 33 11.05 -7.58 0.14
CA ASP A 33 10.61 -7.22 -1.21
C ASP A 33 9.17 -6.70 -1.17
N LEU A 34 8.91 -5.54 -1.78
CA LEU A 34 7.58 -4.94 -1.79
C LEU A 34 6.53 -5.84 -2.46
N ALA A 35 6.89 -6.60 -3.49
CA ALA A 35 5.95 -7.50 -4.14
C ALA A 35 5.57 -8.66 -3.20
N GLU A 36 6.55 -9.23 -2.49
CA GLU A 36 6.32 -10.26 -1.47
C GLU A 36 5.41 -9.75 -0.34
N LEU A 37 5.67 -8.53 0.16
CA LEU A 37 4.83 -7.92 1.19
C LEU A 37 3.38 -7.72 0.72
N ILE A 38 3.20 -7.25 -0.50
CA ILE A 38 1.85 -7.04 -1.05
C ILE A 38 1.14 -8.39 -1.22
N GLU A 39 1.82 -9.41 -1.76
CA GLU A 39 1.24 -10.75 -1.92
C GLU A 39 0.76 -11.33 -0.59
N ASP A 40 1.61 -11.33 0.43
CA ASP A 40 1.28 -11.80 1.77
C ASP A 40 0.08 -11.03 2.34
N ARG A 41 0.07 -9.70 2.16
CA ARG A 41 -0.98 -8.85 2.72
C ARG A 41 -2.33 -9.05 2.04
N LEU A 42 -2.34 -9.38 0.75
CA LEU A 42 -3.59 -9.54 0.00
C LEU A 42 -4.37 -10.78 0.39
N GLU A 43 -3.69 -11.83 0.85
CA GLU A 43 -4.36 -13.02 1.39
C GLU A 43 -5.21 -12.67 2.62
N ASP A 44 -4.76 -11.69 3.42
CA ASP A 44 -5.46 -11.21 4.60
C ASP A 44 -6.58 -10.21 4.29
N PHE A 45 -6.67 -9.69 3.06
CA PHE A 45 -7.65 -8.68 2.69
C PHE A 45 -9.06 -9.27 2.49
N GLN A 46 -9.76 -9.50 3.59
CA GLN A 46 -11.18 -9.92 3.61
C GLN A 46 -12.02 -9.08 4.59
N GLY A 47 -11.79 -7.77 4.58
CA GLY A 47 -12.50 -6.82 5.42
C GLY A 47 -14.02 -6.84 5.22
N ASP A 48 -14.76 -6.42 6.25
CA ASP A 48 -16.23 -6.35 6.22
C ASP A 48 -16.75 -5.51 5.04
N LEU A 49 -16.00 -4.47 4.64
CA LEU A 49 -16.35 -3.60 3.51
C LEU A 49 -16.31 -4.34 2.16
N PHE A 50 -15.31 -5.19 1.93
CA PHE A 50 -15.22 -6.02 0.72
C PHE A 50 -16.38 -7.00 0.64
N ARG A 51 -16.74 -7.64 1.77
CA ARG A 51 -17.89 -8.54 1.84
C ARG A 51 -19.22 -7.82 1.64
N GLN A 52 -19.41 -6.64 2.25
CA GLN A 52 -20.64 -5.86 2.12
C GLN A 52 -20.88 -5.35 0.69
N LYS A 53 -19.81 -4.96 0.00
CA LYS A 53 -19.87 -4.44 -1.36
C LYS A 53 -19.60 -5.47 -2.44
N GLU A 54 -19.38 -6.75 -2.10
CA GLU A 54 -19.06 -7.81 -3.07
C GLU A 54 -17.86 -7.44 -3.96
N LEU A 55 -16.84 -6.80 -3.37
CA LEU A 55 -15.66 -6.34 -4.10
C LEU A 55 -14.69 -7.51 -4.35
N SER A 56 -14.04 -7.49 -5.51
CA SER A 56 -12.88 -8.33 -5.80
C SER A 56 -11.59 -7.52 -5.75
N LEU A 57 -10.49 -8.20 -5.46
CA LEU A 57 -9.15 -7.65 -5.43
C LEU A 57 -8.27 -8.47 -6.38
N SER A 58 -7.55 -7.79 -7.26
CA SER A 58 -6.57 -8.40 -8.16
C SER A 58 -5.21 -7.73 -8.01
N TRP A 59 -4.16 -8.51 -8.25
CA TRP A 59 -2.77 -8.11 -8.09
C TRP A 59 -1.97 -8.50 -9.33
N GLU A 60 -1.17 -7.54 -9.80
CA GLU A 60 -0.24 -7.70 -10.90
C GLU A 60 1.12 -7.11 -10.52
N SER A 61 2.20 -7.85 -10.75
CA SER A 61 3.58 -7.37 -10.60
C SER A 61 4.45 -7.84 -11.75
N ASP A 62 5.35 -6.97 -12.22
CA ASP A 62 6.36 -7.30 -13.23
C ASP A 62 7.58 -8.05 -12.65
N GLY A 63 7.55 -8.43 -11.37
CA GLY A 63 8.59 -9.22 -10.70
C GLY A 63 8.95 -8.70 -9.31
N SER A 64 10.23 -8.77 -8.94
CA SER A 64 10.75 -8.29 -7.65
C SER A 64 10.58 -6.78 -7.51
N GLY A 65 10.01 -6.34 -6.40
CA GLY A 65 9.87 -4.94 -6.04
C GLY A 65 11.15 -4.33 -5.44
N PRO A 66 11.11 -3.02 -5.10
CA PRO A 66 12.12 -2.45 -4.20
C PRO A 66 12.05 -3.11 -2.82
N ARG A 67 13.15 -3.05 -2.07
CA ARG A 67 13.13 -3.45 -0.66
C ARG A 67 12.59 -2.32 0.20
N VAL A 68 11.60 -2.62 1.04
CA VAL A 68 10.86 -1.65 1.85
C VAL A 68 10.78 -2.12 3.31
N ALA A 69 10.55 -1.21 4.28
CA ALA A 69 10.23 -1.67 5.64
C ALA A 69 8.84 -2.25 5.65
N VAL A 70 8.69 -3.33 6.40
CA VAL A 70 7.43 -4.04 6.55
C VAL A 70 6.33 -3.12 7.11
N GLU A 71 6.47 -2.74 8.38
CA GLU A 71 5.44 -2.03 9.16
C GLU A 71 4.88 -0.73 8.52
N PRO A 72 5.70 0.22 8.04
CA PRO A 72 5.18 1.43 7.39
C PRO A 72 4.49 1.11 6.05
N THR A 73 5.00 0.13 5.31
CA THR A 73 4.46 -0.23 4.00
C THR A 73 3.12 -0.94 4.14
N GLU A 74 2.99 -1.87 5.09
CA GLU A 74 1.72 -2.55 5.37
C GLU A 74 0.59 -1.56 5.65
N ARG A 75 0.83 -0.58 6.53
CA ARG A 75 -0.18 0.45 6.85
C ARG A 75 -0.56 1.28 5.64
N LEU A 76 0.42 1.59 4.79
CA LEU A 76 0.20 2.38 3.59
C LEU A 76 -0.63 1.61 2.56
N VAL A 77 -0.29 0.35 2.31
CA VAL A 77 -1.05 -0.56 1.44
C VAL A 77 -2.48 -0.70 1.96
N ASP A 78 -2.64 -0.94 3.27
CA ASP A 78 -3.96 -1.10 3.87
C ASP A 78 -4.84 0.13 3.67
N HIS A 79 -4.26 1.30 3.90
CA HIS A 79 -4.95 2.55 3.71
C HIS A 79 -5.41 2.74 2.26
N PHE A 80 -4.55 2.45 1.28
CA PHE A 80 -4.91 2.58 -0.13
C PHE A 80 -6.02 1.63 -0.54
N VAL A 81 -5.97 0.38 -0.09
CA VAL A 81 -6.98 -0.63 -0.39
C VAL A 81 -8.32 -0.25 0.25
N GLU A 82 -8.34 0.22 1.50
CA GLU A 82 -9.56 0.73 2.13
C GLU A 82 -10.15 1.94 1.39
N GLN A 83 -9.30 2.89 1.00
CA GLN A 83 -9.74 4.07 0.26
C GLN A 83 -10.32 3.71 -1.11
N ALA A 84 -9.73 2.72 -1.79
CA ALA A 84 -10.27 2.20 -3.04
C ALA A 84 -11.64 1.54 -2.79
N ALA A 85 -11.75 0.66 -1.80
CA ALA A 85 -13.00 -0.02 -1.44
C ALA A 85 -14.14 0.94 -1.06
N TRP A 86 -13.83 2.05 -0.37
CA TRP A 86 -14.82 3.07 -0.05
C TRP A 86 -15.39 3.75 -1.31
N ARG A 87 -14.55 3.96 -2.33
CA ARG A 87 -14.93 4.63 -3.58
C ARG A 87 -15.51 3.68 -4.64
N SER A 88 -15.26 2.38 -4.54
CA SER A 88 -15.79 1.39 -5.47
C SER A 88 -17.29 1.18 -5.32
N ASP A 89 -17.93 0.89 -6.44
CA ASP A 89 -19.32 0.44 -6.51
C ASP A 89 -19.46 -1.03 -6.08
N ARG A 90 -20.69 -1.45 -5.78
CA ARG A 90 -20.96 -2.86 -5.44
C ARG A 90 -20.64 -3.77 -6.63
N GLY A 91 -19.93 -4.88 -6.38
CA GLY A 91 -19.48 -5.81 -7.42
C GLY A 91 -18.25 -5.34 -8.20
N GLY A 92 -17.63 -4.23 -7.80
CA GLY A 92 -16.45 -3.68 -8.46
C GLY A 92 -15.15 -4.44 -8.16
N GLU A 93 -14.17 -4.25 -9.05
CA GLU A 93 -12.82 -4.80 -8.91
C GLU A 93 -11.84 -3.68 -8.52
N ILE A 94 -10.97 -3.97 -7.55
CA ILE A 94 -9.82 -3.16 -7.21
C ILE A 94 -8.59 -3.88 -7.74
N GLN A 95 -7.79 -3.19 -8.55
CA GLN A 95 -6.54 -3.72 -9.09
C GLN A 95 -5.36 -3.00 -8.43
N LEU A 96 -4.47 -3.76 -7.81
CA LEU A 96 -3.16 -3.29 -7.39
C LEU A 96 -2.14 -3.70 -8.45
N ARG A 97 -1.30 -2.75 -8.85
CA ARG A 97 -0.23 -3.03 -9.81
C ARG A 97 1.09 -2.40 -9.37
N LEU A 98 2.14 -3.20 -9.40
CA LEU A 98 3.51 -2.75 -9.25
C LEU A 98 4.21 -2.74 -10.62
N GLU A 99 4.36 -1.53 -11.18
CA GLU A 99 5.08 -1.30 -12.44
C GLU A 99 6.45 -0.70 -12.13
N ARG A 100 7.51 -1.29 -12.68
CA ARG A 100 8.84 -0.67 -12.62
C ARG A 100 8.92 0.40 -13.70
N GLN A 101 8.86 1.69 -13.32
CA GLN A 101 9.18 2.74 -14.28
C GLN A 101 10.67 2.67 -14.63
N GLY A 102 10.98 2.12 -15.79
CA GLY A 102 12.31 2.21 -16.37
C GLY A 102 12.62 3.66 -16.71
N ASN A 103 13.59 4.25 -15.99
CA ASN A 103 14.24 5.47 -16.46
C ASN A 103 14.88 5.15 -17.82
N GLN A 104 14.25 5.59 -18.89
CA GLN A 104 14.92 5.73 -20.18
C GLN A 104 15.92 6.89 -20.02
N CYS A 105 17.17 6.56 -19.71
CA CYS A 105 18.30 7.46 -19.83
C CYS A 105 18.68 7.64 -21.32
#